data_AF-A0A5K1CT16-F1
#
_entry.id   AF-A0A5K1CT16-F1
#
_cell.length_a   1.000
_cell.length_b   1.000
_cell.length_c   1.000
_cell.angle_alpha   90.00
_cell.angle_beta   90.00
_cell.angle_gamma   90.00
#
_symmetry.space_group_name_H-M   'P 1'
#
loop_
_entity.id
_entity.type
_entity.pdbx_description
1 polymer ?
#
loop_
_entity_poly.entity_id
_entity_poly.type
_entity_poly.pdbx_seq_one_letter_code
_entity_poly.pdbx_strand_id
1 'polypeptide(L)'
;SADHSRRKRGPTRALDVLLLPKGEKIKVMNNELGQAIGNNANKLSSFMGTIARNGCIAPLTYKDWRMMPQIYKDKMWNCILVCEFLFF
;
A
#
# COMPACT_ATOMS: atom_id res chain seq x y z
N SER A 1 2.93 -22.21 -35.54
CA SER A 1 3.55 -21.12 -34.77
C SER A 1 2.98 -21.14 -33.36
N ALA A 2 3.75 -21.53 -32.36
CA ALA A 2 3.28 -21.55 -30.97
C ALA A 2 3.27 -20.11 -30.42
N ASP A 3 2.09 -19.63 -30.04
CA ASP A 3 1.93 -18.34 -29.35
C ASP A 3 2.55 -18.44 -27.95
N HIS A 4 3.77 -17.92 -27.80
CA HIS A 4 4.42 -17.73 -26.52
C HIS A 4 3.82 -16.50 -25.81
N SER A 5 2.54 -16.57 -25.42
CA SER A 5 1.96 -15.51 -24.58
C SER A 5 2.68 -15.49 -23.23
N ARG A 6 3.35 -14.37 -22.92
CA ARG A 6 4.00 -14.18 -21.61
C ARG A 6 2.94 -14.34 -20.52
N ARG A 7 3.18 -15.24 -19.57
CA ARG A 7 2.39 -15.35 -18.33
C ARG A 7 2.41 -13.99 -17.62
N LYS A 8 1.32 -13.23 -17.73
CA LYS A 8 1.15 -11.98 -16.99
C LYS A 8 0.65 -12.31 -15.59
N ARG A 9 1.30 -11.75 -14.58
CA ARG A 9 0.83 -11.87 -13.18
C ARG A 9 -0.43 -11.01 -13.03
N GLY A 10 -1.48 -11.57 -12.45
CA GLY A 10 -2.71 -10.83 -12.16
C GLY A 10 -2.48 -9.70 -11.15
N PRO A 11 -3.40 -8.74 -11.05
CA PRO A 11 -3.29 -7.63 -10.10
C PRO A 11 -3.23 -8.15 -8.66
N THR A 12 -2.28 -7.63 -7.88
CA THR A 12 -2.15 -7.94 -6.44
C THR A 12 -3.22 -7.16 -5.67
N ARG A 13 -4.05 -7.88 -4.91
CA ARG A 13 -5.19 -7.30 -4.17
C ARG A 13 -4.92 -7.08 -2.68
N ALA A 14 -3.79 -7.57 -2.14
CA ALA A 14 -3.41 -7.46 -0.72
C ALA A 14 -4.58 -7.75 0.25
N LEU A 15 -5.37 -8.80 -0.05
CA LEU A 15 -6.59 -9.13 0.69
C LEU A 15 -6.30 -9.54 2.13
N ASP A 16 -5.15 -10.14 2.37
CA ASP A 16 -4.65 -10.50 3.70
C ASP A 16 -4.45 -9.27 4.60
N VAL A 17 -4.11 -8.12 4.01
CA VAL A 17 -4.00 -6.84 4.74
C VAL A 17 -5.35 -6.14 4.86
N LEU A 18 -6.17 -6.18 3.79
CA LEU A 18 -7.47 -5.50 3.76
C LEU A 18 -8.54 -6.17 4.66
N LEU A 19 -8.44 -7.48 4.88
CA LEU A 19 -9.43 -8.28 5.62
C LEU A 19 -8.98 -8.61 7.05
N LEU A 20 -7.94 -7.95 7.55
CA LEU A 20 -7.51 -8.13 8.93
C LEU A 20 -8.65 -7.76 9.90
N PRO A 21 -8.87 -8.56 10.95
CA PRO A 21 -9.86 -8.24 11.97
C PRO A 21 -9.54 -6.90 12.61
N LYS A 22 -10.59 -6.12 12.88
CA LYS A 22 -10.46 -4.79 13.50
C LYS A 22 -9.65 -4.89 14.80
N GLY A 23 -8.45 -4.31 14.81
CA GLY A 23 -7.56 -4.27 15.97
C GLY A 23 -6.33 -5.17 15.86
N GLU A 24 -6.23 -6.01 14.84
CA GLU A 24 -5.04 -6.82 14.57
C GLU A 24 -4.05 -6.13 13.65
N LYS A 25 -2.91 -5.69 14.21
CA LYS A 25 -1.86 -5.03 13.44
C LYS A 25 -0.72 -5.97 13.03
N ILE A 26 -0.36 -5.97 11.75
CA ILE A 26 0.91 -6.47 11.22
C ILE A 26 2.07 -5.62 11.73
N LYS A 27 2.98 -6.24 12.47
CA LYS A 27 4.24 -5.59 12.87
C LYS A 27 5.18 -5.44 11.67
N VAL A 28 5.65 -4.23 11.40
CA VAL A 28 6.68 -3.90 10.41
C VAL A 28 7.88 -3.39 11.17
N MET A 29 9.05 -3.98 10.90
CA MET A 29 10.30 -3.47 11.46
C MET A 29 10.85 -2.39 10.54
N ASN A 30 11.37 -1.32 11.12
CA ASN A 30 12.00 -0.25 10.38
C ASN A 30 13.51 -0.31 10.61
N ASN A 31 14.29 0.10 9.61
CA ASN A 31 15.70 0.43 9.86
C ASN A 31 15.83 1.85 10.43
N GLU A 32 17.05 2.29 10.73
CA GLU A 32 17.35 3.62 11.27
C GLU A 32 16.91 4.77 10.35
N LEU A 33 16.70 4.48 9.06
CA LEU A 33 16.19 5.43 8.05
C LEU A 33 14.66 5.41 7.95
N GLY A 34 13.97 4.64 8.80
CA GLY A 34 12.52 4.48 8.79
C GLY A 34 11.99 3.56 7.68
N GLN A 35 12.84 2.86 6.94
CA GLN A 35 12.43 1.98 5.85
C GLN A 35 12.00 0.62 6.40
N ALA A 36 10.87 0.11 5.90
CA ALA A 36 10.37 -1.20 6.26
C ALA A 36 11.33 -2.31 5.80
N ILE A 37 11.71 -3.20 6.72
CA ILE A 37 12.58 -4.36 6.48
C ILE A 37 11.91 -5.67 6.93
N GLY A 38 12.39 -6.79 6.37
CA GLY A 38 11.92 -8.13 6.71
C GLY A 38 10.64 -8.57 5.99
N ASN A 39 10.05 -9.67 6.46
CA ASN A 39 8.99 -10.39 5.72
C ASN A 39 7.71 -9.56 5.51
N ASN A 40 7.38 -8.67 6.45
CA ASN A 40 6.17 -7.84 6.38
C ASN A 40 6.35 -6.57 5.53
N ALA A 41 7.59 -6.18 5.18
CA ALA A 41 7.85 -5.04 4.30
C ALA A 41 7.23 -5.25 2.90
N ASN A 42 7.27 -6.47 2.39
CA ASN A 42 6.65 -6.82 1.10
C ASN A 42 5.13 -6.72 1.12
N LYS A 43 4.49 -7.07 2.26
CA LYS A 43 3.05 -6.92 2.45
C LYS A 43 2.65 -5.45 2.50
N LEU A 44 3.40 -4.64 3.25
CA LEU A 44 3.22 -3.19 3.29
C LEU A 44 3.35 -2.57 1.89
N SER A 45 4.39 -2.91 1.14
CA SER A 45 4.59 -2.42 -0.23
C SER A 45 3.45 -2.81 -1.16
N SER A 46 2.98 -4.07 -1.07
CA SER A 46 1.85 -4.56 -1.86
C SER A 46 0.56 -3.80 -1.54
N PHE A 47 0.32 -3.52 -0.26
CA PHE A 47 -0.84 -2.77 0.23
C PHE A 47 -0.78 -1.28 -0.14
N MET A 48 0.36 -0.62 0.03
CA MET A 48 0.55 0.74 -0.48
C MET A 48 0.27 0.83 -1.98
N GLY A 49 0.67 -0.20 -2.73
CA GLY A 49 0.35 -0.33 -4.15
C GLY A 49 -1.15 -0.43 -4.46
N THR A 50 -1.98 -0.97 -3.57
CA THR A 50 -3.44 -0.98 -3.78
C THR A 50 -4.06 0.37 -3.48
N ILE A 51 -3.58 1.07 -2.44
CA ILE A 51 -3.98 2.44 -2.13
C ILE A 51 -3.65 3.39 -3.28
N ALA A 52 -2.43 3.34 -3.79
CA ALA A 52 -1.96 4.22 -4.87
C ALA A 52 -2.76 4.07 -6.17
N ARG A 53 -3.36 2.89 -6.41
CA ARG A 53 -4.23 2.64 -7.59
C ARG A 53 -5.68 3.01 -7.35
N ASN A 54 -6.09 3.22 -6.10
CA ASN A 54 -7.47 3.56 -5.78
C ASN A 54 -7.67 5.07 -5.95
N GLY A 55 -8.29 5.48 -7.06
CA GLY A 55 -8.54 6.89 -7.37
C GLY A 55 -9.39 7.65 -6.35
N CYS A 56 -10.16 6.95 -5.50
CA CYS A 56 -10.92 7.56 -4.40
C CYS A 56 -10.05 7.92 -3.18
N ILE A 57 -8.85 7.34 -3.10
CA ILE A 57 -7.88 7.57 -2.02
C ILE A 57 -6.69 8.37 -2.57
N ALA A 58 -6.14 7.97 -3.72
CA ALA A 58 -5.05 8.59 -4.46
C ALA A 58 -5.55 9.15 -5.81
N PRO A 59 -6.19 10.34 -5.82
CA PRO A 59 -6.68 10.94 -7.04
C PRO A 59 -5.55 11.34 -7.99
N LEU A 60 -5.59 10.84 -9.23
CA LEU A 60 -4.62 11.15 -10.29
C LEU A 60 -4.90 12.48 -11.02
N THR A 61 -5.89 13.24 -10.55
CA THR A 61 -6.28 14.54 -11.14
C THR A 61 -5.26 15.64 -10.89
N TYR A 62 -4.35 15.45 -9.91
CA TYR A 62 -3.30 16.40 -9.58
C TYR A 62 -1.98 15.98 -10.24
N LYS A 63 -1.38 16.88 -11.02
CA LYS A 63 -0.11 16.62 -11.73
C LYS A 63 1.12 16.56 -10.83
N ASP A 64 1.02 17.09 -9.61
CA ASP A 64 2.13 17.16 -8.65
C ASP A 64 1.61 16.86 -7.24
N TRP A 65 2.37 16.09 -6.47
CA TRP A 65 2.06 15.76 -5.08
C TRP A 65 1.85 16.99 -4.21
N ARG A 66 2.61 18.07 -4.47
CA ARG A 66 2.50 19.34 -3.75
C ARG A 66 1.15 20.01 -3.97
N MET A 67 0.52 19.81 -5.12
CA MET A 67 -0.81 20.35 -5.45
C MET A 67 -1.97 19.54 -4.87
N MET A 68 -1.72 18.30 -4.44
CA MET A 68 -2.77 17.47 -3.88
C MET A 68 -3.17 17.99 -2.49
N PRO A 69 -4.47 18.23 -2.24
CA PRO A 69 -4.97 18.69 -0.95
C PRO A 69 -4.55 17.78 0.20
N GLN A 70 -4.25 18.38 1.35
CA GLN A 70 -3.76 17.67 2.53
C GLN A 70 -4.73 16.56 2.98
N ILE A 71 -6.04 16.76 2.84
CA ILE A 71 -7.05 15.75 3.17
C ILE A 71 -6.83 14.40 2.46
N TYR A 72 -6.37 14.40 1.21
CA TYR A 72 -6.09 13.15 0.49
C TYR A 72 -4.77 12.50 0.95
N LYS A 73 -3.78 13.32 1.31
CA LYS A 73 -2.52 12.86 1.90
C LYS A 73 -2.79 12.18 3.24
N ASP A 74 -3.55 12.84 4.08
CA ASP A 74 -3.95 12.34 5.40
C ASP A 74 -4.81 11.10 5.26
N LYS A 75 -5.73 11.04 4.28
CA LYS A 75 -6.52 9.84 4.01
C LYS A 75 -5.64 8.65 3.60
N MET A 76 -4.68 8.86 2.70
CA MET A 76 -3.70 7.82 2.34
C MET A 76 -2.86 7.37 3.54
N TRP A 77 -2.38 8.32 4.33
CA TRP A 77 -1.57 8.06 5.51
C TRP A 77 -2.35 7.32 6.59
N ASN A 78 -3.59 7.73 6.84
CA ASN A 78 -4.50 7.03 7.71
C ASN A 78 -4.79 5.62 7.19
N CYS A 79 -4.96 5.39 5.89
CA CYS A 79 -5.06 4.01 5.40
C CYS A 79 -3.82 3.18 5.74
N ILE A 80 -2.61 3.75 5.75
CA ILE A 80 -1.39 3.02 6.11
C ILE A 80 -1.28 2.80 7.63
N LEU A 81 -1.62 3.81 8.44
CA LEU A 81 -1.52 3.77 9.90
C LEU A 81 -2.68 3.03 10.59
N VAL A 82 -3.88 3.15 10.02
CA VAL A 82 -5.12 2.56 10.53
C VAL A 82 -5.29 1.14 10.03
N CYS A 83 -4.87 0.82 8.80
CA CYS A 83 -4.92 -0.56 8.30
C CYS A 83 -3.71 -1.36 8.79
N GLU A 84 -3.61 -1.50 10.10
CA GLU A 84 -2.97 -2.70 10.64
C GLU A 84 -1.45 -2.75 10.46
N PHE A 85 -0.73 -1.63 10.45
CA PHE A 85 0.73 -1.64 10.56
C PHE A 85 1.23 -0.94 11.82
N LEU A 86 2.10 -1.62 12.57
CA LEU A 86 2.87 -1.04 13.68
C LEU A 86 4.33 -0.96 13.27
N PHE A 87 4.87 0.25 13.22
CA PHE A 87 6.26 0.54 12.95
C PHE A 87 7.06 0.57 14.27
N PHE A 88 8.25 -0.02 14.27
CA PHE A 88 9.15 -0.12 15.42
C PHE A 88 10.59 0.16 15.02
#